data_AF-A0A923CTL9-F1
#
_entry.id   AF-A0A923CTL9-F1
#
_cell.length_a   1.000
_cell.length_b   1.000
_cell.length_c   1.000
_cell.angle_alpha   90.00
_cell.angle_beta   90.00
_cell.angle_gamma   90.00
#
_symmetry.space_group_name_H-M   'P 1'
#
loop_
_entity.id
_entity.type
_entity.pdbx_description
1 polymer ?
#
loop_
_entity_poly.entity_id
_entity_poly.type
_entity_poly.pdbx_seq_one_letter_code
_entity_poly.pdbx_strand_id
1 'polypeptide(L)'
;MNDPALHKLFTNQKNLERILDNLQDGIIAHDLNRRIFYFNRMAEKITGFQRDDVLGKDCHTALGGPLCGKSCSFCSEEPGLTDHSEYTINITTKSGESRKLEMSATMMRDENEQNFGVLASFKDVTTLFHLSVRAKEVTSFGNIVGQNHKMLEVFQQVINVAPYDYPVHIHGETGTGKELIAGAIHEESRRNGAPFVPINCGALPEGLIESELFGHVKGSFSGAVRDKKGRFELAQGGTIFLDEVAELPKHVQVKLLR
;
A
#
# COMPACT_ATOMS: atom_id res chain seq x y z
N MET A 1 -40.50 -16.38 8.75
CA MET A 1 -39.12 -16.88 8.57
C MET A 1 -38.82 -18.02 9.56
N ASN A 2 -39.67 -19.06 9.64
CA ASN A 2 -39.48 -20.22 10.54
C ASN A 2 -39.49 -21.52 9.73
N ASP A 3 -38.70 -21.58 8.65
CA ASP A 3 -38.45 -22.85 7.97
C ASP A 3 -37.24 -23.54 8.63
N PRO A 4 -37.43 -24.67 9.34
CA PRO A 4 -36.34 -25.38 10.00
C PRO A 4 -35.26 -25.87 9.01
N ALA A 5 -35.59 -26.03 7.72
CA ALA A 5 -34.61 -26.36 6.69
C ALA A 5 -33.69 -25.17 6.38
N LEU A 6 -34.23 -23.94 6.32
CA LEU A 6 -33.44 -22.72 6.15
C LEU A 6 -32.54 -22.48 7.36
N HIS A 7 -33.05 -22.69 8.59
CA HIS A 7 -32.22 -22.54 9.79
C HIS A 7 -31.03 -23.51 9.80
N LYS A 8 -31.23 -24.77 9.38
CA LYS A 8 -30.16 -25.77 9.24
C LYS A 8 -29.12 -25.40 8.18
N LEU A 9 -29.49 -24.64 7.16
CA LEU A 9 -28.56 -24.17 6.14
C LEU A 9 -27.59 -23.13 6.72
N PHE A 10 -28.07 -22.21 7.55
CA PHE A 10 -27.25 -21.13 8.13
C PHE A 10 -26.49 -21.55 9.40
N THR A 11 -27.00 -22.50 10.19
CA THR A 11 -26.26 -22.99 11.38
C THR A 11 -25.17 -24.01 11.07
N ASN A 12 -25.10 -24.51 9.83
CA ASN A 12 -24.06 -25.42 9.43
C ASN A 12 -22.84 -24.65 8.91
N GLN A 13 -21.76 -24.64 9.70
CA GLN A 13 -20.49 -24.01 9.34
C GLN A 13 -20.01 -24.39 7.94
N LYS A 14 -20.11 -25.67 7.54
CA LYS A 14 -19.68 -26.13 6.21
C LYS A 14 -20.49 -25.52 5.06
N ASN A 15 -21.76 -25.20 5.30
CA ASN A 15 -22.59 -24.57 4.28
C ASN A 15 -22.24 -23.09 4.14
N LEU A 16 -21.98 -22.40 5.26
CA LEU A 16 -21.50 -21.02 5.23
C LEU A 16 -20.16 -20.91 4.50
N GLU A 17 -19.22 -21.81 4.82
CA GLU A 17 -17.93 -21.90 4.12
C GLU A 17 -18.12 -22.13 2.61
N ARG A 18 -19.01 -23.04 2.21
CA ARG A 18 -19.33 -23.28 0.79
C ARG A 18 -19.90 -22.05 0.10
N ILE A 19 -20.78 -21.29 0.75
CA ILE A 19 -21.37 -20.09 0.18
C ILE A 19 -20.26 -19.07 -0.10
N LEU A 20 -19.43 -18.80 0.92
CA LEU A 20 -18.35 -17.83 0.84
C LEU A 20 -17.23 -18.25 -0.14
N ASP A 21 -16.96 -19.55 -0.28
CA ASP A 21 -15.98 -20.09 -1.25
C ASP A 21 -16.46 -20.05 -2.71
N ASN A 22 -17.75 -19.85 -2.96
CA ASN A 22 -18.30 -19.70 -4.32
C ASN A 22 -18.47 -18.22 -4.74
N LEU A 23 -18.14 -17.27 -3.87
CA LEU A 23 -18.14 -15.86 -4.21
C LEU A 23 -16.96 -15.52 -5.15
N GLN A 24 -17.19 -14.54 -6.02
CA GLN A 24 -16.16 -14.02 -6.93
C GLN A 24 -15.26 -12.98 -6.28
N ASP A 25 -15.57 -12.58 -5.05
CA ASP A 25 -14.79 -11.66 -4.26
C ASP A 25 -13.93 -12.45 -3.27
N GLY A 26 -12.72 -11.96 -3.03
CA GLY A 26 -11.88 -12.43 -1.95
C GLY A 26 -12.49 -12.05 -0.61
N ILE A 27 -12.63 -13.00 0.30
CA ILE A 27 -13.17 -12.77 1.64
C ILE A 27 -12.09 -13.10 2.66
N ILE A 28 -11.87 -12.17 3.59
CA ILE A 28 -11.03 -12.34 4.77
C ILE A 28 -11.80 -11.90 6.01
N ALA A 29 -11.69 -12.65 7.10
CA ALA A 29 -12.21 -12.22 8.39
C ALA A 29 -11.17 -12.43 9.50
N HIS A 30 -11.13 -11.49 10.44
CA HIS A 30 -10.22 -11.54 11.58
C HIS A 30 -10.88 -11.01 12.85
N ASP A 31 -10.37 -11.42 14.01
CA ASP A 31 -10.82 -10.90 15.31
C ASP A 31 -10.27 -9.48 15.57
N LEU A 32 -10.61 -8.89 16.72
CA LEU A 32 -10.11 -7.57 17.12
C LEU A 32 -8.59 -7.54 17.39
N ASN A 33 -7.94 -8.70 17.56
CA ASN A 33 -6.50 -8.83 17.67
C ASN A 33 -5.83 -9.07 16.30
N ARG A 34 -6.57 -8.84 15.20
CA ARG A 34 -6.12 -9.02 13.81
C ARG A 34 -5.78 -10.47 13.45
N ARG A 35 -6.24 -11.44 14.24
CA ARG A 35 -6.01 -12.86 13.97
C ARG A 35 -6.98 -13.33 12.91
N ILE A 36 -6.47 -13.73 11.75
CA ILE A 36 -7.28 -14.24 10.65
C ILE A 36 -7.95 -15.55 11.08
N PHE A 37 -9.26 -15.64 10.97
CA PHE A 37 -10.01 -16.87 11.22
C PHE A 37 -10.77 -17.36 9.98
N TYR A 38 -10.85 -16.55 8.92
CA TYR A 38 -11.48 -16.95 7.66
C TYR A 38 -10.74 -16.35 6.45
N PHE A 39 -10.59 -17.15 5.39
CA PHE A 39 -9.93 -16.76 4.14
C PHE A 39 -10.44 -17.62 2.98
N ASN A 40 -11.28 -17.09 2.09
CA ASN A 40 -11.94 -17.90 1.07
C ASN A 40 -11.02 -18.27 -0.10
N ARG A 41 -11.48 -19.19 -0.95
CA ARG A 41 -10.73 -19.66 -2.14
C ARG A 41 -10.37 -18.52 -3.11
N MET A 42 -11.23 -17.53 -3.23
CA MET A 42 -10.95 -16.39 -4.11
C MET A 42 -9.83 -15.49 -3.53
N ALA A 43 -9.79 -15.32 -2.22
CA ALA A 43 -8.73 -14.60 -1.54
C ALA A 43 -7.36 -15.26 -1.79
N GLU A 44 -7.30 -16.60 -1.77
CA GLU A 44 -6.09 -17.34 -2.16
C GLU A 44 -5.68 -17.06 -3.60
N LYS A 45 -6.64 -17.07 -4.53
CA LYS A 45 -6.39 -16.84 -5.95
C LYS A 45 -5.91 -15.41 -6.25
N ILE A 46 -6.48 -14.42 -5.58
CA ILE A 46 -6.15 -13.00 -5.79
C ILE A 46 -4.79 -12.68 -5.15
N THR A 47 -4.55 -13.12 -3.92
CA THR A 47 -3.36 -12.74 -3.16
C THR A 47 -2.16 -13.68 -3.37
N GLY A 48 -2.41 -14.93 -3.80
CA GLY A 48 -1.41 -15.99 -3.92
C GLY A 48 -1.04 -16.68 -2.60
N PHE A 49 -1.54 -16.22 -1.45
CA PHE A 49 -1.34 -16.87 -0.16
C PHE A 49 -2.33 -18.02 0.03
N GLN A 50 -1.88 -19.14 0.58
CA GLN A 50 -2.77 -20.27 0.88
C GLN A 50 -3.48 -20.01 2.23
N ARG A 51 -4.72 -20.47 2.35
CA ARG A 51 -5.53 -20.38 3.57
C ARG A 51 -4.77 -20.94 4.77
N ASP A 52 -4.19 -22.12 4.63
CA ASP A 52 -3.45 -22.81 5.70
C ASP A 52 -2.18 -22.03 6.13
N ASP A 53 -1.64 -21.19 5.24
CA ASP A 53 -0.48 -20.35 5.56
C ASP A 53 -0.86 -19.12 6.39
N VAL A 54 -2.12 -18.66 6.36
CA VAL A 54 -2.54 -17.36 6.92
C VAL A 54 -3.49 -17.49 8.10
N LEU A 55 -4.27 -18.58 8.17
CA LEU A 55 -5.19 -18.81 9.27
C LEU A 55 -4.47 -18.83 10.63
N GLY A 56 -5.08 -18.18 11.61
CA GLY A 56 -4.58 -18.07 12.96
C GLY A 56 -3.42 -17.10 13.16
N LYS A 57 -2.93 -16.44 12.09
CA LYS A 57 -1.86 -15.44 12.16
C LYS A 57 -2.43 -14.02 12.16
N ASP A 58 -1.61 -13.07 12.60
CA ASP A 58 -1.89 -11.63 12.48
C ASP A 58 -1.92 -11.25 10.98
N CYS A 59 -2.98 -10.55 10.55
CA CYS A 59 -3.21 -10.27 9.14
C CYS A 59 -2.11 -9.42 8.50
N HIS A 60 -1.56 -8.44 9.23
CA HIS A 60 -0.48 -7.58 8.76
C HIS A 60 0.82 -8.37 8.56
N THR A 61 1.11 -9.30 9.47
CA THR A 61 2.31 -10.14 9.40
C THR A 61 2.18 -11.22 8.32
N ALA A 62 1.00 -11.82 8.17
CA ALA A 62 0.78 -12.94 7.25
C ALA A 62 0.72 -12.51 5.78
N LEU A 63 0.14 -11.34 5.51
CA LEU A 63 -0.14 -10.83 4.17
C LEU A 63 0.75 -9.64 3.77
N GLY A 64 1.52 -9.10 4.72
CA GLY A 64 2.41 -7.95 4.53
C GLY A 64 1.71 -6.59 4.65
N GLY A 65 2.52 -5.53 4.63
CA GLY A 65 2.06 -4.13 4.70
C GLY A 65 1.03 -3.68 3.64
N PRO A 66 1.02 -4.20 2.40
CA PRO A 66 0.10 -3.70 1.37
C PRO A 66 -1.39 -4.01 1.62
N LEU A 67 -1.73 -5.05 2.40
CA LEU A 67 -3.12 -5.41 2.71
C LEU A 67 -3.69 -4.68 3.96
N CYS A 68 -2.83 -4.29 4.91
CA CYS A 68 -3.18 -3.38 6.03
C CYS A 68 -2.33 -2.12 5.90
N GLY A 69 -2.76 -1.20 5.04
CA GLY A 69 -2.17 0.13 4.90
C GLY A 69 -2.84 1.17 5.80
N LYS A 70 -2.48 2.45 5.61
CA LYS A 70 -3.04 3.62 6.35
C LYS A 70 -4.58 3.73 6.27
N SER A 71 -5.20 3.09 5.29
CA SER A 71 -6.65 3.06 5.09
C SER A 71 -7.36 1.91 5.82
N CYS A 72 -6.60 0.99 6.45
CA CYS A 72 -7.20 -0.02 7.32
C CYS A 72 -7.53 0.61 8.67
N SER A 73 -8.80 0.58 9.06
CA SER A 73 -9.30 1.15 10.32
C SER A 73 -8.69 0.54 11.59
N PHE A 74 -7.83 -0.48 11.48
CA PHE A 74 -7.15 -1.17 12.59
C PHE A 74 -5.63 -1.02 12.59
N CYS A 75 -5.07 -0.27 11.64
CA CYS A 75 -3.63 -0.02 11.57
C CYS A 75 -3.19 1.23 12.40
N SER A 76 -4.14 2.03 12.96
CA SER A 76 -3.87 3.16 13.88
C SER A 76 -4.12 2.82 15.36
N GLU A 77 -3.42 3.51 16.28
CA GLU A 77 -3.52 3.31 17.75
C GLU A 77 -4.94 3.50 18.30
N GLU A 78 -5.75 4.32 17.63
CA GLU A 78 -7.18 4.41 17.84
C GLU A 78 -7.89 3.99 16.53
N PRO A 79 -8.61 2.87 16.51
CA PRO A 79 -9.36 2.48 15.34
C PRO A 79 -10.52 3.48 15.14
N GLY A 80 -10.46 4.25 14.05
CA GLY A 80 -11.57 5.07 13.59
C GLY A 80 -12.71 4.16 13.12
N LEU A 81 -13.52 3.69 14.07
CA LEU A 81 -14.53 2.68 13.86
C LEU A 81 -15.74 3.28 13.12
N THR A 82 -15.72 3.25 11.79
CA THR A 82 -16.96 3.30 11.01
C THR A 82 -17.50 1.87 10.89
N ASP A 83 -18.83 1.70 11.00
CA ASP A 83 -19.49 0.38 10.91
C ASP A 83 -19.20 -0.32 9.57
N HIS A 84 -18.99 0.49 8.54
CA HIS A 84 -18.68 0.09 7.19
C HIS A 84 -17.67 1.06 6.57
N SER A 85 -16.78 0.55 5.72
CA SER A 85 -15.81 1.36 4.97
C SER A 85 -15.54 0.75 3.60
N GLU A 86 -15.45 1.61 2.60
CA GLU A 86 -15.06 1.26 1.23
C GLU A 86 -13.84 2.08 0.83
N TYR A 87 -12.82 1.41 0.31
CA TYR A 87 -11.58 2.04 -0.09
C TYR A 87 -10.83 1.19 -1.12
N THR A 88 -9.88 1.80 -1.83
CA THR A 88 -9.01 1.08 -2.76
C THR A 88 -7.62 0.95 -2.17
N ILE A 89 -7.00 -0.22 -2.34
CA ILE A 89 -5.61 -0.46 -1.97
C ILE A 89 -4.85 -1.10 -3.12
N ASN A 90 -3.54 -0.87 -3.14
CA ASN A 90 -2.62 -1.65 -3.96
C ASN A 90 -1.98 -2.71 -3.08
N ILE A 91 -1.94 -3.95 -3.55
CA ILE A 91 -1.32 -5.06 -2.87
C ILE A 91 -0.15 -5.63 -3.68
N THR A 92 0.76 -6.31 -2.99
CA THR A 92 1.76 -7.18 -3.64
C THR A 92 1.41 -8.62 -3.33
N THR A 93 1.18 -9.44 -4.37
CA THR A 93 0.87 -10.86 -4.22
C THR A 93 2.08 -11.64 -3.71
N LYS A 94 1.88 -12.89 -3.28
CA LYS A 94 2.96 -13.82 -2.90
C LYS A 94 4.01 -14.02 -4.02
N SER A 95 3.64 -13.82 -5.29
CA SER A 95 4.56 -13.89 -6.44
C SER A 95 5.25 -12.56 -6.78
N GLY A 96 4.95 -11.47 -6.06
CA GLY A 96 5.52 -10.15 -6.31
C GLY A 96 4.79 -9.31 -7.36
N GLU A 97 3.58 -9.71 -7.76
CA GLU A 97 2.74 -8.95 -8.69
C GLU A 97 2.00 -7.83 -7.94
N SER A 98 1.93 -6.63 -8.55
CA SER A 98 1.12 -5.53 -8.01
C SER A 98 -0.33 -5.68 -8.47
N ARG A 99 -1.29 -5.55 -7.56
CA ARG A 99 -2.74 -5.62 -7.86
C ARG A 99 -3.50 -4.53 -7.15
N LYS A 100 -4.53 -4.01 -7.82
CA LYS A 100 -5.43 -3.00 -7.27
C LYS A 100 -6.72 -3.65 -6.81
N LEU A 101 -7.00 -3.51 -5.52
CA LEU A 101 -8.17 -4.10 -4.88
C LEU A 101 -9.15 -3.02 -4.42
N GLU A 102 -10.41 -3.21 -4.77
CA GLU A 102 -11.53 -2.51 -4.15
C GLU A 102 -11.94 -3.29 -2.91
N MET A 103 -11.86 -2.65 -1.74
CA MET A 103 -12.09 -3.26 -0.42
C MET A 103 -13.38 -2.73 0.17
N SER A 104 -14.16 -3.63 0.75
CA SER A 104 -15.33 -3.31 1.56
C SER A 104 -15.23 -4.06 2.88
N ALA A 105 -15.11 -3.32 3.98
CA ALA A 105 -14.91 -3.88 5.33
C ALA A 105 -16.06 -3.48 6.25
N THR A 106 -16.58 -4.47 6.97
CA THR A 106 -17.74 -4.33 7.87
C THR A 106 -17.41 -4.92 9.23
N MET A 107 -17.79 -4.21 10.30
CA MET A 107 -17.67 -4.69 11.67
C MET A 107 -18.62 -5.87 11.93
N MET A 108 -18.12 -6.93 12.54
CA MET A 108 -18.96 -8.04 13.00
C MET A 108 -19.29 -7.87 14.47
N ARG A 109 -20.57 -8.10 14.81
CA ARG A 109 -21.10 -8.06 16.17
C ARG A 109 -21.66 -9.40 16.59
N ASP A 110 -21.52 -9.72 17.87
CA ASP A 110 -22.09 -10.92 18.46
C ASP A 110 -23.60 -10.74 18.73
N GLU A 111 -24.22 -11.72 19.36
CA GLU A 111 -25.65 -11.69 19.74
C GLU A 111 -26.01 -10.55 20.70
N ASN A 112 -25.02 -9.96 21.38
CA ASN A 112 -25.16 -8.86 22.34
C ASN A 112 -24.80 -7.50 21.74
N GLU A 113 -24.68 -7.38 20.41
CA GLU A 113 -24.22 -6.18 19.70
C GLU A 113 -22.78 -5.76 20.04
N GLN A 114 -21.97 -6.65 20.62
CA GLN A 114 -20.58 -6.37 20.93
C GLN A 114 -19.70 -6.64 19.71
N ASN A 115 -18.88 -5.66 19.34
CA ASN A 115 -17.87 -5.83 18.28
C ASN A 115 -16.94 -7.00 18.63
N PHE A 116 -16.77 -7.95 17.72
CA PHE A 116 -15.89 -9.11 17.94
C PHE A 116 -14.92 -9.41 16.78
N GLY A 117 -15.07 -8.74 15.64
CA GLY A 117 -14.13 -8.87 14.54
C GLY A 117 -14.50 -8.04 13.32
N VAL A 118 -13.79 -8.28 12.22
CA VAL A 118 -14.02 -7.62 10.93
C VAL A 118 -14.23 -8.66 9.84
N LEU A 119 -15.20 -8.43 8.97
CA LEU A 119 -15.34 -9.11 7.68
C LEU A 119 -14.95 -8.13 6.58
N ALA A 120 -13.94 -8.47 5.78
CA ALA A 120 -13.58 -7.71 4.61
C ALA A 120 -13.74 -8.54 3.34
N SER A 121 -14.35 -7.93 2.34
CA SER A 121 -14.47 -8.45 0.98
C SER A 121 -13.65 -7.58 0.04
N PHE A 122 -13.02 -8.18 -0.95
CA PHE A 122 -12.23 -7.45 -1.94
C PHE A 122 -12.34 -8.02 -3.34
N LYS A 123 -12.26 -7.11 -4.30
CA LYS A 123 -12.30 -7.42 -5.72
C LYS A 123 -11.04 -6.93 -6.42
N ASP A 124 -10.46 -7.80 -7.24
CA ASP A 124 -9.34 -7.43 -8.11
C ASP A 124 -9.85 -6.61 -9.30
N VAL A 125 -9.56 -5.31 -9.26
CA VAL A 125 -9.94 -4.34 -10.29
C VAL A 125 -8.75 -3.87 -11.12
N THR A 126 -7.59 -4.54 -11.00
CA THR A 126 -6.34 -4.15 -11.68
C THR A 126 -6.54 -3.96 -13.19
N THR A 127 -7.17 -4.94 -13.84
CA THR A 127 -7.41 -4.90 -15.29
C THR A 127 -8.41 -3.81 -15.66
N LEU A 128 -9.50 -3.67 -14.89
CA LEU A 128 -10.51 -2.63 -15.10
C LEU A 128 -9.91 -1.23 -14.99
N PHE A 129 -9.08 -1.01 -13.98
CA PHE A 129 -8.37 0.25 -13.76
C PHE A 129 -7.39 0.55 -14.90
N HIS A 130 -6.58 -0.42 -15.33
CA HIS A 130 -5.69 -0.21 -16.47
C HIS A 130 -6.45 0.09 -17.77
N LEU A 131 -7.60 -0.55 -17.97
CA LEU A 131 -8.46 -0.28 -19.12
C LEU A 131 -9.10 1.10 -19.06
N SER A 132 -9.58 1.55 -17.90
CA SER A 132 -10.18 2.88 -17.75
C SER A 132 -9.14 4.00 -17.95
N VAL A 133 -7.89 3.80 -17.50
CA VAL A 133 -6.79 4.73 -17.80
C VAL A 133 -6.57 4.83 -19.32
N ARG A 134 -6.52 3.69 -20.03
CA ARG A 134 -6.36 3.66 -21.50
C ARG A 134 -7.55 4.24 -22.25
N ALA A 135 -8.76 4.02 -21.74
CA ALA A 135 -10.00 4.55 -22.28
C ALA A 135 -10.20 6.05 -21.98
N LYS A 136 -9.31 6.64 -21.16
CA LYS A 136 -9.37 8.05 -20.73
C LYS A 136 -10.60 8.39 -19.87
N GLU A 137 -11.07 7.42 -19.10
CA GLU A 137 -12.27 7.54 -18.26
C GLU A 137 -11.94 7.80 -16.78
N VAL A 138 -10.65 7.88 -16.44
CA VAL A 138 -10.17 8.06 -15.06
C VAL A 138 -10.14 9.53 -14.68
N THR A 139 -10.70 9.84 -13.51
CA THR A 139 -10.74 11.20 -12.97
C THR A 139 -9.69 11.47 -11.90
N SER A 140 -9.14 10.40 -11.31
CA SER A 140 -8.08 10.43 -10.32
C SER A 140 -7.21 9.16 -10.35
N PHE A 141 -5.93 9.30 -10.03
CA PHE A 141 -4.96 8.21 -9.96
C PHE A 141 -4.21 8.31 -8.63
N GLY A 142 -4.46 7.37 -7.72
CA GLY A 142 -4.00 7.49 -6.33
C GLY A 142 -4.58 8.76 -5.69
N ASN A 143 -3.73 9.55 -5.05
CA ASN A 143 -4.08 10.86 -4.46
C ASN A 143 -4.02 12.03 -5.47
N ILE A 144 -3.94 11.76 -6.77
CA ILE A 144 -3.78 12.78 -7.83
C ILE A 144 -5.09 12.97 -8.58
N VAL A 145 -5.61 14.20 -8.61
CA VAL A 145 -6.79 14.56 -9.41
C VAL A 145 -6.33 15.05 -10.79
N GLY A 146 -6.89 14.49 -11.85
CA GLY A 146 -6.54 14.92 -13.21
C GLY A 146 -7.32 14.16 -14.29
N GLN A 147 -7.99 14.91 -15.17
CA GLN A 147 -8.83 14.34 -16.25
C GLN A 147 -8.33 14.72 -17.65
N ASN A 148 -7.37 15.65 -17.74
CA ASN A 148 -6.85 16.08 -19.04
C ASN A 148 -6.04 14.95 -19.69
N HIS A 149 -6.11 14.85 -21.02
CA HIS A 149 -5.39 13.85 -21.79
C HIS A 149 -3.89 13.74 -21.44
N LYS A 150 -3.20 14.87 -21.22
CA LYS A 150 -1.77 14.85 -20.84
C LYS A 150 -1.53 14.23 -19.47
N MET A 151 -2.44 14.43 -18.52
CA MET A 151 -2.34 13.79 -17.20
C MET A 151 -2.57 12.28 -17.27
N LEU A 152 -3.49 11.84 -18.12
CA LEU A 152 -3.74 10.42 -18.36
C LEU A 152 -2.52 9.73 -18.99
N GLU A 153 -1.78 10.43 -19.86
CA GLU A 153 -0.50 9.94 -20.37
C GLU A 153 0.55 9.79 -19.26
N VAL A 154 0.63 10.76 -18.34
CA VAL A 154 1.50 10.67 -17.16
C VAL A 154 1.10 9.47 -16.28
N PHE A 155 -0.19 9.24 -16.02
CA PHE A 155 -0.65 8.07 -15.26
C PHE A 155 -0.26 6.76 -15.96
N GLN A 156 -0.37 6.70 -17.28
CA GLN A 156 0.07 5.53 -18.04
C GLN A 156 1.59 5.32 -17.94
N GLN A 157 2.39 6.40 -17.93
CA GLN A 157 3.83 6.30 -17.70
C GLN A 157 4.16 5.78 -16.30
N VAL A 158 3.43 6.23 -15.27
CA VAL A 158 3.56 5.72 -13.89
C VAL A 158 3.30 4.21 -13.86
N ILE A 159 2.17 3.74 -14.41
CA ILE A 159 1.85 2.30 -14.47
C ILE A 159 2.96 1.52 -15.20
N ASN A 160 3.53 2.08 -16.27
CA ASN A 160 4.52 1.39 -17.08
C ASN A 160 5.88 1.30 -16.37
N VAL A 161 6.28 2.30 -15.59
CA VAL A 161 7.61 2.37 -14.97
C VAL A 161 7.64 1.71 -13.59
N ALA A 162 6.56 1.78 -12.82
CA ALA A 162 6.49 1.31 -11.43
C ALA A 162 6.90 -0.17 -11.20
N PRO A 163 6.67 -1.13 -12.13
CA PRO A 163 7.09 -2.51 -11.94
C PRO A 163 8.60 -2.76 -12.04
N TYR A 164 9.41 -1.76 -12.46
CA TYR A 164 10.83 -1.91 -12.73
C TYR A 164 11.72 -1.19 -11.70
N ASP A 165 12.90 -1.75 -11.45
CA ASP A 165 13.88 -1.24 -10.47
C ASP A 165 14.87 -0.22 -11.08
N TYR A 166 14.45 0.61 -12.03
CA TYR A 166 15.30 1.65 -12.63
C TYR A 166 15.06 3.03 -11.99
N PRO A 167 16.09 3.90 -11.88
CA PRO A 167 15.88 5.29 -11.46
C PRO A 167 14.92 6.03 -12.40
N VAL A 168 13.96 6.77 -11.82
CA VAL A 168 12.98 7.56 -12.57
C VAL A 168 13.25 9.04 -12.39
N HIS A 169 13.39 9.76 -13.50
CA HIS A 169 13.52 11.22 -13.50
C HIS A 169 12.16 11.87 -13.77
N ILE A 170 11.64 12.59 -12.77
CA ILE A 170 10.37 13.33 -12.87
C ILE A 170 10.69 14.79 -13.16
N HIS A 171 10.38 15.24 -14.37
CA HIS A 171 10.62 16.60 -14.81
C HIS A 171 9.32 17.42 -14.86
N GLY A 172 9.39 18.67 -14.43
CA GLY A 172 8.28 19.61 -14.46
C GLY A 172 8.56 20.85 -13.61
N GLU A 173 7.78 21.90 -13.84
CA GLU A 173 7.90 23.17 -13.11
C GLU A 173 7.66 23.01 -11.60
N THR A 174 8.12 23.98 -10.80
CA THR A 174 7.88 24.02 -9.36
C THR A 174 6.38 24.10 -9.07
N GLY A 175 5.91 23.35 -8.06
CA GLY A 175 4.50 23.33 -7.67
C GLY A 175 3.56 22.46 -8.54
N THR A 176 4.09 21.72 -9.51
CA THR A 176 3.28 20.83 -10.38
C THR A 176 2.94 19.46 -9.75
N GLY A 177 3.29 19.23 -8.48
CA GLY A 177 2.95 17.98 -7.77
C GLY A 177 3.88 16.80 -8.07
N LYS A 178 5.15 17.03 -8.40
CA LYS A 178 6.14 15.97 -8.68
C LYS A 178 6.28 14.94 -7.54
N GLU A 179 6.17 15.39 -6.30
CA GLU A 179 6.19 14.50 -5.13
C GLU A 179 5.00 13.52 -5.13
N LEU A 180 3.81 13.97 -5.55
CA LEU A 180 2.65 13.10 -5.69
C LEU A 180 2.89 12.02 -6.76
N ILE A 181 3.53 12.39 -7.87
CA ILE A 181 3.90 11.44 -8.92
C ILE A 181 4.94 10.43 -8.41
N ALA A 182 5.95 10.88 -7.66
CA ALA A 182 6.93 9.99 -7.03
C ALA A 182 6.28 9.00 -6.06
N GLY A 183 5.34 9.49 -5.23
CA GLY A 183 4.53 8.67 -4.34
C GLY A 183 3.69 7.65 -5.12
N ALA A 184 3.03 8.07 -6.19
CA ALA A 184 2.24 7.18 -7.05
C ALA A 184 3.09 6.09 -7.71
N ILE A 185 4.31 6.41 -8.17
CA ILE A 185 5.25 5.40 -8.68
C ILE A 185 5.60 4.39 -7.58
N HIS A 186 5.88 4.85 -6.37
CA HIS A 186 6.17 3.96 -5.25
C HIS A 186 4.98 3.06 -4.88
N GLU A 187 3.78 3.62 -4.77
CA GLU A 187 2.53 2.90 -4.44
C GLU A 187 2.14 1.85 -5.48
N GLU A 188 2.47 2.07 -6.76
CA GLU A 188 2.20 1.12 -7.85
C GLU A 188 3.36 0.12 -8.04
N SER A 189 4.49 0.32 -7.37
CA SER A 189 5.67 -0.53 -7.50
C SER A 189 5.57 -1.82 -6.67
N ARG A 190 6.51 -2.74 -6.91
CA ARG A 190 6.69 -3.95 -6.08
C ARG A 190 7.18 -3.65 -4.66
N ARG A 191 7.60 -2.41 -4.41
CA ARG A 191 8.06 -1.93 -3.09
C ARG A 191 6.96 -1.16 -2.35
N ASN A 192 5.73 -1.21 -2.83
CA ASN A 192 4.58 -0.68 -2.12
C ASN A 192 4.51 -1.28 -0.70
N GLY A 193 4.18 -0.43 0.29
CA GLY A 193 4.17 -0.78 1.70
C GLY A 193 5.56 -0.78 2.36
N ALA A 194 6.65 -0.66 1.59
CA ALA A 194 7.98 -0.41 2.11
C ALA A 194 8.21 1.10 2.35
N PRO A 195 9.34 1.52 2.96
CA PRO A 195 9.58 2.94 3.23
C PRO A 195 9.64 3.79 1.94
N PHE A 196 8.85 4.86 1.90
CA PHE A 196 9.02 5.97 0.95
C PHE A 196 9.66 7.15 1.66
N VAL A 197 10.86 7.54 1.23
CA VAL A 197 11.69 8.55 1.91
C VAL A 197 11.91 9.74 0.98
N PRO A 198 11.06 10.78 1.03
CA PRO A 198 11.30 12.00 0.31
C PRO A 198 12.36 12.85 1.02
N ILE A 199 13.20 13.53 0.23
CA ILE A 199 14.12 14.57 0.67
C ILE A 199 14.19 15.66 -0.38
N ASN A 200 13.95 16.91 0.06
CA ASN A 200 14.19 18.09 -0.77
C ASN A 200 15.65 18.53 -0.58
N CYS A 201 16.42 18.50 -1.68
CA CYS A 201 17.85 18.78 -1.67
C CYS A 201 18.15 20.29 -1.61
N GLY A 202 17.26 21.15 -2.11
CA GLY A 202 17.39 22.61 -2.08
C GLY A 202 17.01 23.24 -0.73
N ALA A 203 16.24 22.54 0.09
CA ALA A 203 15.80 23.04 1.41
C ALA A 203 16.87 22.92 2.51
N LEU A 204 18.00 22.24 2.25
CA LEU A 204 19.04 21.95 3.24
C LEU A 204 20.35 22.68 2.92
N PRO A 205 21.08 23.19 3.93
CA PRO A 205 22.42 23.73 3.73
C PRO A 205 23.39 22.67 3.17
N GLU A 206 24.33 23.10 2.32
CA GLU A 206 25.30 22.21 1.66
C GLU A 206 26.10 21.31 2.63
N GLY A 207 26.43 21.82 3.82
CA GLY A 207 27.16 21.04 4.82
C GLY A 207 26.33 19.94 5.49
N LEU A 208 25.01 20.02 5.43
CA LEU A 208 24.09 19.06 6.07
C LEU A 208 23.55 18.03 5.08
N ILE A 209 23.39 18.37 3.79
CA ILE A 209 22.79 17.47 2.79
C ILE A 209 23.54 16.14 2.69
N GLU A 210 24.87 16.16 2.77
CA GLU A 210 25.67 14.93 2.75
C GLU A 210 25.34 14.03 3.94
N SER A 211 25.33 14.60 5.14
CA SER A 211 25.00 13.91 6.38
C SER A 211 23.55 13.43 6.41
N GLU A 212 22.61 14.17 5.81
CA GLU A 212 21.22 13.69 5.68
C GLU A 212 21.12 12.51 4.72
N LEU A 213 21.76 12.56 3.55
CA LEU A 213 21.68 11.50 2.55
C LEU A 213 22.36 10.22 3.02
N PHE A 214 23.60 10.32 3.51
CA PHE A 214 24.47 9.17 3.78
C PHE A 214 24.64 8.85 5.26
N GLY A 215 24.20 9.74 6.15
CA GLY A 215 24.39 9.58 7.59
C GLY A 215 25.78 10.02 8.06
N HIS A 216 26.01 9.90 9.35
CA HIS A 216 27.30 10.15 9.97
C HIS A 216 27.47 9.37 11.27
N VAL A 217 28.73 9.18 11.66
CA VAL A 217 29.12 8.65 12.97
C VAL A 217 29.47 9.82 13.88
N LYS A 218 29.18 9.68 15.18
CA LYS A 218 29.55 10.65 16.20
C LYS A 218 31.03 11.03 16.09
N GLY A 219 31.29 12.33 16.04
CA GLY A 219 32.63 12.90 15.94
C GLY A 219 33.23 12.96 14.52
N SER A 220 32.48 12.59 13.46
CA SER A 220 33.00 12.70 12.09
C SER A 220 33.17 14.16 11.61
N PHE A 221 32.48 15.12 12.23
CA PHE A 221 32.66 16.56 12.03
C PHE A 221 32.24 17.37 13.27
N SER A 222 32.59 18.65 13.31
CA SER A 222 32.18 19.59 14.37
C SER A 222 30.66 19.75 14.40
N GLY A 223 30.00 19.14 15.38
CA GLY A 223 28.53 19.11 15.50
C GLY A 223 27.91 17.71 15.39
N ALA A 224 28.69 16.69 15.05
CA ALA A 224 28.26 15.28 15.06
C ALA A 224 28.18 14.73 16.50
N VAL A 225 27.16 15.15 17.26
CA VAL A 225 26.99 14.80 18.69
C VAL A 225 26.56 13.33 18.90
N ARG A 226 25.96 12.70 17.87
CA ARG A 226 25.50 11.31 17.88
C ARG A 226 25.60 10.69 16.49
N ASP A 227 25.48 9.37 16.42
CA ASP A 227 25.32 8.67 15.15
C ASP A 227 23.97 9.03 14.52
N LYS A 228 23.93 9.08 13.19
CA LYS A 228 22.71 9.33 12.42
C LYS A 228 22.71 8.47 11.16
N LYS A 229 21.62 7.71 10.98
CA LYS A 229 21.35 6.97 9.74
C LYS A 229 21.02 7.94 8.61
N GLY A 230 21.55 7.66 7.43
CA GLY A 230 21.24 8.41 6.21
C GLY A 230 19.88 8.06 5.62
N ARG A 231 19.35 8.95 4.77
CA ARG A 231 18.09 8.72 4.04
C ARG A 231 18.15 7.49 3.15
N PHE A 232 19.31 7.17 2.56
CA PHE A 232 19.49 5.93 1.81
C PHE A 232 19.28 4.69 2.68
N GLU A 233 19.83 4.70 3.90
CA GLU A 233 19.67 3.59 4.85
C GLU A 233 18.22 3.50 5.35
N LEU A 234 17.57 4.64 5.58
CA LEU A 234 16.14 4.68 5.96
C LEU A 234 15.23 4.19 4.83
N ALA A 235 15.64 4.34 3.57
CA ALA A 235 14.92 3.88 2.39
C ALA A 235 15.23 2.42 2.01
N GLN A 236 15.98 1.68 2.84
CA GLN A 236 16.38 0.31 2.56
C GLN A 236 15.14 -0.58 2.30
N GLY A 237 15.15 -1.28 1.17
CA GLY A 237 14.03 -2.12 0.71
C GLY A 237 12.84 -1.33 0.13
N GLY A 238 12.88 -0.01 0.15
CA GLY A 238 11.83 0.89 -0.33
C GLY A 238 12.28 1.82 -1.45
N THR A 239 11.90 3.08 -1.37
CA THR A 239 12.15 4.10 -2.40
C THR A 239 12.58 5.42 -1.77
N ILE A 240 13.63 6.03 -2.31
CA ILE A 240 14.06 7.39 -1.97
C ILE A 240 13.65 8.33 -3.10
N PHE A 241 13.05 9.47 -2.76
CA PHE A 241 12.72 10.53 -3.72
C PHE A 241 13.61 11.75 -3.44
N LEU A 242 14.44 12.10 -4.42
CA LEU A 242 15.35 13.25 -4.37
C LEU A 242 14.70 14.42 -5.09
N ASP A 243 13.98 15.26 -4.36
CA ASP A 243 13.42 16.50 -4.93
C ASP A 243 14.51 17.56 -5.07
N GLU A 244 14.41 18.37 -6.13
CA GLU A 244 15.41 19.38 -6.48
C GLU A 244 16.86 18.83 -6.55
N VAL A 245 17.02 17.61 -7.10
CA VAL A 245 18.33 16.94 -7.21
C VAL A 245 19.40 17.76 -7.95
N ALA A 246 18.98 18.72 -8.78
CA ALA A 246 19.87 19.65 -9.47
C ALA A 246 20.63 20.59 -8.52
N GLU A 247 20.10 20.84 -7.32
CA GLU A 247 20.73 21.67 -6.28
C GLU A 247 21.81 20.92 -5.49
N LEU A 248 22.04 19.63 -5.76
CA LEU A 248 23.08 18.88 -5.06
C LEU A 248 24.49 19.42 -5.39
N PRO A 249 25.33 19.69 -4.38
CA PRO A 249 26.72 20.06 -4.62
C PRO A 249 27.47 18.97 -5.40
N LYS A 250 28.39 19.37 -6.30
CA LYS A 250 29.14 18.42 -7.16
C LYS A 250 29.83 17.30 -6.38
N HIS A 251 30.38 17.59 -5.20
CA HIS A 251 31.05 16.57 -4.39
C HIS A 251 30.07 15.51 -3.85
N VAL A 252 28.82 15.88 -3.57
CA VAL A 252 27.74 14.97 -3.18
C VAL A 252 27.26 14.15 -4.37
N GLN A 253 27.15 14.76 -5.55
CA GLN A 253 26.79 14.04 -6.80
C GLN A 253 27.76 12.89 -7.11
N VAL A 254 29.06 13.08 -6.86
CA VAL A 254 30.07 12.01 -7.02
C VAL A 254 29.82 10.84 -6.06
N LYS A 255 29.35 11.11 -4.84
CA LYS A 255 29.00 10.06 -3.87
C LYS A 255 27.69 9.37 -4.22
N LEU A 256 26.72 10.12 -4.72
CA LEU A 256 25.43 9.58 -5.19
C LEU A 256 25.59 8.63 -6.39
N LEU A 257 26.57 8.89 -7.25
CA LEU A 257 26.86 8.06 -8.43
C LEU A 257 27.50 6.70 -8.07
N ARG A 258 28.11 6.58 -6.88
CA ARG A 258 28.79 5.36 -6.42
C ARG A 258 27.80 4.37 -5.84
#